data_AF-A0A7X5VR13-F1
#
_entry.id   AF-A0A7X5VR13-F1
#
_cell.length_a   1.000
_cell.length_b   1.000
_cell.length_c   1.000
_cell.angle_alpha   90.00
_cell.angle_beta   90.00
_cell.angle_gamma   90.00
#
_symmetry.space_group_name_H-M   'P 1'
#
loop_
_entity.id
_entity.type
_entity.pdbx_description
1 polymer ?
#
loop_
_entity_poly.entity_id
_entity_poly.type
_entity_poly.pdbx_seq_one_letter_code
_entity_poly.pdbx_strand_id
1 'polypeptide(L)'
;MKIEGHLLGLSPAQKQRIERLSRRRVPPRQIVSHELAREISGMSRDFNRRVGLLIDRSGRIEAVSIGDAHSIGVPRKPSAPSGRMRFCTLRFVATRFTDEDLPSEELSPLALHRLDALAVVTVGEDGLPGAVRVAHLLPAPEPKRKSRSKGGARARETESRIERDV
;
A
#
# COMPACT_ATOMS: atom_id res chain seq x y z
N MET A 1 15.90 -5.34 -10.68
CA MET A 1 14.42 -5.31 -10.68
C MET A 1 13.92 -6.71 -10.40
N LYS A 2 12.96 -6.85 -9.48
CA LYS A 2 12.40 -8.14 -9.07
C LYS A 2 10.98 -8.31 -9.60
N ILE A 3 10.65 -9.47 -10.18
CA ILE A 3 9.27 -9.86 -10.50
C ILE A 3 8.93 -11.07 -9.63
N GLU A 4 7.82 -11.03 -8.91
CA GLU A 4 7.37 -12.13 -8.05
C GLU A 4 5.89 -12.45 -8.25
N GLY A 5 5.49 -13.64 -7.81
CA GLY A 5 4.09 -14.09 -7.81
C GLY A 5 3.74 -15.03 -8.96
N HIS A 6 2.47 -15.02 -9.38
CA HIS A 6 1.89 -16.00 -10.27
C HIS A 6 2.15 -15.70 -11.75
N LEU A 7 3.33 -16.09 -12.25
CA LEU A 7 3.77 -15.86 -13.63
C LEU A 7 3.45 -17.01 -14.61
N LEU A 8 2.99 -18.15 -14.10
CA LEU A 8 2.62 -19.31 -14.91
C LEU A 8 1.39 -18.99 -15.77
N GLY A 9 1.39 -19.44 -17.02
CA GLY A 9 0.30 -19.21 -17.97
C GLY A 9 0.28 -17.82 -18.63
N LEU A 10 1.22 -16.92 -18.29
CA LEU A 10 1.36 -15.64 -19.01
C LEU A 10 2.06 -15.83 -20.36
N SER A 11 1.51 -15.21 -21.40
CA SER A 11 2.11 -15.21 -22.73
C SER A 11 3.44 -14.44 -22.76
N PRO A 12 4.32 -14.68 -23.75
CA PRO A 12 5.56 -13.91 -23.91
C PRO A 12 5.31 -12.40 -24.01
N ALA A 13 4.24 -11.98 -24.69
CA ALA A 13 3.87 -10.57 -24.81
C ALA A 13 3.48 -9.95 -23.44
N GLN A 14 2.74 -10.70 -22.62
CA GLN A 14 2.36 -10.26 -21.28
C GLN A 14 3.58 -10.12 -20.36
N LYS A 15 4.52 -11.07 -20.41
CA LYS A 15 5.81 -10.99 -19.69
C LYS A 15 6.62 -9.77 -20.14
N GLN A 16 6.68 -9.52 -21.45
CA GLN A 16 7.37 -8.34 -21.97
C GLN A 16 6.74 -7.02 -21.51
N ARG A 17 5.41 -6.96 -21.34
CA ARG A 17 4.72 -5.80 -20.75
C ARG A 17 5.11 -5.60 -19.29
N ILE A 18 5.22 -6.66 -18.48
CA ILE A 18 5.68 -6.58 -17.08
C ILE A 18 7.10 -6.00 -17.00
N GLU A 19 7.99 -6.43 -17.91
CA GLU A 19 9.34 -5.88 -17.99
C GLU A 19 9.39 -4.41 -18.40
N ARG A 20 8.43 -3.94 -19.21
CA ARG A 20 8.31 -2.52 -19.57
C ARG A 20 7.78 -1.70 -18.40
N LEU A 21 6.77 -2.24 -17.71
CA LEU A 21 6.12 -1.60 -16.56
C LEU A 21 7.12 -1.23 -15.46
N SER A 22 8.09 -2.08 -15.19
CA SER A 22 9.10 -1.86 -14.17
C SER A 22 10.11 -0.75 -14.46
N ARG A 23 10.26 -0.35 -15.74
CA ARG A 23 11.04 0.83 -16.14
C ARG A 23 10.26 2.12 -15.91
N ARG A 24 9.01 1.97 -15.45
CA ARG A 24 8.07 2.97 -14.94
C ARG A 24 8.74 3.94 -13.99
N ARG A 25 8.36 5.22 -14.04
CA ARG A 25 8.66 6.18 -12.97
C ARG A 25 7.37 6.87 -12.57
N VAL A 26 7.20 7.06 -11.27
CA VAL A 26 6.13 7.86 -10.70
C VAL A 26 6.72 9.18 -10.21
N PRO A 27 6.10 10.34 -10.46
CA PRO A 27 6.53 11.58 -9.83
C PRO A 27 6.61 11.41 -8.30
N PRO A 28 7.67 11.83 -7.61
CA PRO A 28 7.88 11.54 -6.17
C PRO A 28 6.69 11.93 -5.27
N ARG A 29 5.98 13.01 -5.60
CA ARG A 29 4.82 13.51 -4.85
C ARG A 29 3.50 12.78 -5.11
N GLN A 30 3.42 11.92 -6.13
CA GLN A 30 2.22 11.15 -6.45
C GLN A 30 2.38 9.72 -5.95
N ILE A 31 1.31 9.12 -5.42
CA ILE A 31 1.30 7.70 -5.03
C ILE A 31 1.42 6.81 -6.27
N VAL A 32 0.60 7.11 -7.28
CA VAL A 32 0.57 6.51 -8.61
C VAL A 32 0.14 7.59 -9.60
N SER A 33 0.70 7.62 -10.80
CA SER A 33 0.23 8.53 -11.85
C SER A 33 -1.02 7.97 -12.52
N HIS A 34 -1.85 8.82 -13.13
CA HIS A 34 -3.04 8.36 -13.86
C HIS A 34 -2.67 7.38 -14.99
N GLU A 35 -1.59 7.67 -15.72
CA GLU A 35 -1.08 6.81 -16.78
C GLU A 35 -0.68 5.42 -16.26
N LEU A 36 0.02 5.38 -15.12
CA LEU A 36 0.44 4.11 -14.53
C LEU A 36 -0.75 3.34 -13.95
N ALA A 37 -1.72 4.02 -13.34
CA ALA A 37 -2.96 3.41 -12.87
C ALA A 37 -3.74 2.77 -14.02
N ARG A 38 -3.84 3.46 -15.17
CA ARG A 38 -4.47 2.92 -16.39
C ARG A 38 -3.71 1.71 -16.93
N GLU A 39 -2.38 1.77 -16.94
CA GLU A 39 -1.54 0.68 -17.40
C GLU A 39 -1.70 -0.58 -16.54
N ILE A 40 -1.63 -0.47 -15.22
CA ILE A 40 -1.80 -1.63 -14.32
C ILE A 40 -3.23 -2.17 -14.32
N SER A 41 -4.25 -1.30 -14.45
CA SER A 41 -5.65 -1.73 -14.53
C SER A 41 -5.90 -2.55 -15.79
N GLY A 42 -5.44 -2.04 -16.94
CA GLY A 42 -5.57 -2.75 -18.23
C GLY A 42 -4.76 -4.05 -18.25
N MET A 43 -3.57 -4.07 -17.64
CA MET A 43 -2.80 -5.31 -17.46
C MET A 43 -3.54 -6.30 -16.56
N SER A 44 -4.16 -5.85 -15.47
CA SER A 44 -4.92 -6.74 -14.61
C SER A 44 -6.10 -7.40 -15.32
N ARG A 45 -6.85 -6.62 -16.11
CA ARG A 45 -7.96 -7.14 -16.92
C ARG A 45 -7.49 -8.14 -17.97
N ASP A 46 -6.40 -7.83 -18.69
CA ASP A 46 -5.78 -8.72 -19.70
C ASP A 46 -5.23 -10.02 -19.08
N PHE A 47 -4.62 -9.93 -17.89
CA PHE A 47 -3.97 -11.08 -17.26
C PHE A 47 -4.95 -11.93 -16.45
N ASN A 48 -6.16 -11.41 -16.18
CA ASN A 48 -7.08 -11.91 -15.16
C ASN A 48 -6.39 -12.12 -13.79
N ARG A 49 -5.53 -11.18 -13.42
CA ARG A 49 -4.67 -11.23 -12.23
C ARG A 49 -4.50 -9.85 -11.64
N ARG A 50 -4.39 -9.77 -10.32
CA ARG A 50 -3.98 -8.55 -9.63
C ARG A 50 -2.54 -8.21 -9.99
N VAL A 51 -2.23 -6.94 -10.15
CA VAL A 51 -0.90 -6.40 -10.48
C VAL A 51 -0.51 -5.42 -9.38
N GLY A 52 0.70 -5.56 -8.86
CA GLY A 52 1.22 -4.78 -7.73
C GLY A 52 2.59 -4.21 -8.02
N LEU A 53 2.85 -3.01 -7.52
CA LEU A 53 4.09 -2.26 -7.69
C LEU A 53 4.63 -1.86 -6.33
N LEU A 54 5.88 -2.22 -6.05
CA LEU A 54 6.62 -1.72 -4.91
C LEU A 54 7.45 -0.52 -5.36
N ILE A 55 7.13 0.66 -4.83
CA ILE A 55 7.65 1.94 -5.32
C ILE A 55 8.41 2.65 -4.20
N ASP A 56 9.62 3.14 -4.50
CA ASP A 56 10.41 3.94 -3.56
C ASP A 56 9.99 5.43 -3.54
N ARG A 57 10.54 6.20 -2.60
CA ARG A 57 10.27 7.65 -2.49
C ARG A 57 10.74 8.48 -3.69
N SER A 58 11.71 8.02 -4.45
CA SER A 58 12.15 8.71 -5.67
C SER A 58 11.28 8.35 -6.89
N GLY A 59 10.29 7.49 -6.71
CA GLY A 59 9.35 7.09 -7.74
C GLY A 59 9.79 5.89 -8.56
N ARG A 60 10.82 5.15 -8.11
CA ARG A 60 11.32 3.96 -8.80
C ARG A 60 10.47 2.76 -8.44
N ILE A 61 10.13 1.96 -9.46
CA ILE A 61 9.51 0.65 -9.24
C ILE A 61 10.64 -0.34 -8.93
N GLU A 62 10.74 -0.75 -7.67
CA GLU A 62 11.74 -1.70 -7.17
C GLU A 62 11.36 -3.14 -7.55
N ALA A 63 10.07 -3.45 -7.48
CA ALA A 63 9.54 -4.76 -7.79
C ALA A 63 8.12 -4.72 -8.34
N VAL A 64 7.78 -5.73 -9.15
CA VAL A 64 6.44 -5.99 -9.64
C VAL A 64 5.95 -7.31 -9.05
N SER A 65 4.73 -7.32 -8.52
CA SER A 65 4.05 -8.50 -8.01
C SER A 65 2.88 -8.83 -8.92
N ILE A 66 2.73 -10.10 -9.25
CA ILE A 66 1.59 -10.63 -10.03
C ILE A 66 0.82 -11.59 -9.13
N GLY A 67 -0.43 -11.29 -8.86
CA GLY A 67 -1.31 -12.10 -8.03
C GLY A 67 -2.14 -13.11 -8.80
N ASP A 68 -3.17 -13.60 -8.14
CA ASP A 68 -4.35 -14.21 -8.78
C ASP A 68 -5.49 -13.18 -8.85
N ALA A 69 -6.73 -13.62 -9.07
CA ALA A 69 -7.90 -12.74 -9.14
C ALA A 69 -8.30 -12.15 -7.77
N HIS A 70 -7.93 -12.78 -6.66
CA HIS A 70 -8.37 -12.44 -5.31
C HIS A 70 -7.25 -11.87 -4.45
N SER A 71 -6.03 -12.36 -4.60
CA SER A 71 -4.90 -12.07 -3.70
C SER A 71 -3.65 -11.61 -4.43
N ILE A 72 -2.84 -10.81 -3.74
CA ILE A 72 -1.52 -10.39 -4.19
C ILE A 72 -0.60 -10.14 -3.00
N GLY A 73 0.65 -10.61 -3.09
CA GLY A 73 1.65 -10.42 -2.05
C GLY A 73 2.54 -9.20 -2.28
N VAL A 74 3.01 -8.57 -1.21
CA VAL A 74 4.07 -7.56 -1.29
C VAL A 74 5.40 -8.28 -1.55
N PRO A 75 6.16 -7.92 -2.60
CA PRO A 75 7.36 -8.64 -3.03
C PRO A 75 8.60 -8.27 -2.18
N ARG A 76 8.46 -8.36 -0.85
CA ARG A 76 9.46 -7.97 0.14
C ARG A 76 9.32 -8.86 1.37
N LYS A 77 10.44 -9.25 1.97
CA LYS A 77 10.40 -9.96 3.27
C LYS A 77 9.87 -9.03 4.38
N PRO A 78 9.05 -9.53 5.31
CA PRO A 78 8.68 -8.76 6.51
C PRO A 78 9.93 -8.28 7.23
N SER A 79 9.88 -7.07 7.79
CA SER A 79 11.03 -6.56 8.55
C SER A 79 11.05 -7.23 9.93
N ALA A 80 12.23 -7.65 10.39
CA ALA A 80 12.37 -8.07 11.79
C ALA A 80 11.94 -6.93 12.73
N PRO A 81 11.47 -7.22 13.95
CA PRO A 81 11.20 -6.21 14.97
C PRO A 81 12.53 -5.63 15.49
N SER A 82 13.27 -4.95 14.63
CA SER A 82 14.48 -4.22 14.98
C SER A 82 14.04 -2.85 15.45
N GLY A 83 14.39 -2.47 16.68
CA GLY A 83 13.92 -1.29 17.43
C GLY A 83 14.23 0.10 16.83
N ARG A 84 14.31 0.26 15.50
CA ARG A 84 14.41 1.54 14.80
C ARG A 84 13.11 1.86 14.05
N MET A 85 12.40 2.85 14.61
CA MET A 85 11.07 3.37 14.25
C MET A 85 10.86 3.99 12.86
N ARG A 86 11.76 3.84 11.88
CA ARG A 86 11.59 4.48 10.56
C ARG A 86 10.93 3.58 9.52
N PHE A 87 9.88 4.05 8.83
CA PHE A 87 9.27 3.33 7.71
C PHE A 87 10.31 3.01 6.63
N CYS A 88 10.06 1.96 5.85
CA CYS A 88 11.04 1.44 4.90
C CYS A 88 11.15 2.26 3.60
N THR A 89 10.49 3.43 3.51
CA THR A 89 10.50 4.35 2.35
C THR A 89 9.85 3.78 1.09
N LEU A 90 9.05 2.74 1.26
CA LEU A 90 8.39 2.03 0.17
C LEU A 90 6.88 2.15 0.31
N ARG A 91 6.20 2.34 -0.82
CA ARG A 91 4.74 2.22 -0.93
C ARG A 91 4.39 1.08 -1.86
N PHE A 92 3.28 0.41 -1.58
CA PHE A 92 2.75 -0.64 -2.43
C PHE A 92 1.48 -0.16 -3.10
N VAL A 93 1.45 -0.23 -4.44
CA VAL A 93 0.27 0.09 -5.24
C VAL A 93 -0.21 -1.20 -5.89
N ALA A 94 -1.45 -1.60 -5.68
CA ALA A 94 -1.99 -2.83 -6.23
C ALA A 94 -3.35 -2.62 -6.88
N THR A 95 -3.74 -3.51 -7.78
CA THR A 95 -5.08 -3.56 -8.33
C THR A 95 -6.00 -4.48 -7.52
N ARG A 96 -7.32 -4.27 -7.64
CA ARG A 96 -8.39 -5.14 -7.14
C ARG A 96 -9.55 -5.11 -8.14
N PHE A 97 -10.33 -6.20 -8.26
CA PHE A 97 -11.46 -6.27 -9.19
C PHE A 97 -12.81 -5.82 -8.62
N THR A 98 -12.91 -5.57 -7.31
CA THR A 98 -14.10 -5.05 -6.63
C THR A 98 -13.84 -3.66 -6.03
N ASP A 99 -14.88 -2.85 -5.88
CA ASP A 99 -14.81 -1.59 -5.13
C ASP A 99 -15.37 -1.78 -3.73
N GLU A 100 -14.48 -2.09 -2.79
CA GLU A 100 -14.81 -2.34 -1.39
C GLU A 100 -13.86 -1.54 -0.50
N ASP A 101 -14.27 -1.28 0.74
CA ASP A 101 -13.37 -0.76 1.76
C ASP A 101 -12.15 -1.66 1.94
N LEU A 102 -11.02 -1.09 2.37
CA LEU A 102 -9.79 -1.86 2.56
C LEU A 102 -9.95 -2.79 3.78
N PRO A 103 -10.06 -4.12 3.58
CA PRO A 103 -10.24 -5.02 4.70
C PRO A 103 -8.92 -5.22 5.43
N SER A 104 -8.99 -5.72 6.67
CA SER A 104 -7.84 -5.88 7.56
C SER A 104 -6.69 -6.68 6.93
N GLU A 105 -6.98 -7.70 6.13
CA GLU A 105 -5.98 -8.50 5.43
C GLU A 105 -5.18 -7.70 4.40
N GLU A 106 -5.77 -6.69 3.76
CA GLU A 106 -5.05 -5.81 2.84
C GLU A 106 -4.30 -4.70 3.56
N LEU A 107 -4.76 -4.28 4.74
CA LEU A 107 -4.04 -3.31 5.58
C LEU A 107 -2.85 -3.95 6.30
N SER A 108 -2.91 -5.24 6.60
CA SER A 108 -1.88 -5.98 7.35
C SER A 108 -0.44 -5.80 6.81
N PRO A 109 -0.20 -5.82 5.49
CA PRO A 109 1.09 -5.49 4.89
C PRO A 109 1.71 -4.16 5.31
N LEU A 110 0.92 -3.12 5.62
CA LEU A 110 1.44 -1.83 6.08
C LEU A 110 2.31 -2.01 7.32
N ALA A 111 1.82 -2.76 8.31
CA ALA A 111 2.54 -3.03 9.55
C ALA A 111 3.66 -4.07 9.35
N LEU A 112 3.37 -5.19 8.67
CA LEU A 112 4.31 -6.31 8.49
C LEU A 112 5.56 -5.90 7.68
N HIS A 113 5.36 -5.09 6.64
CA HIS A 113 6.44 -4.59 5.80
C HIS A 113 6.84 -3.15 6.16
N ARG A 114 6.16 -2.48 7.08
CA ARG A 114 6.45 -1.09 7.49
C ARG A 114 6.48 -0.13 6.29
N LEU A 115 5.48 -0.28 5.42
CA LEU A 115 5.32 0.54 4.23
C LEU A 115 4.94 1.97 4.64
N ASP A 116 5.36 2.93 3.83
CA ASP A 116 4.95 4.33 3.94
C ASP A 116 3.46 4.47 3.59
N ALA A 117 2.99 3.72 2.58
CA ALA A 117 1.60 3.71 2.15
C ALA A 117 1.23 2.42 1.40
N LEU A 118 -0.07 2.14 1.37
CA LEU A 118 -0.73 1.18 0.52
C LEU A 118 -1.76 1.94 -0.32
N ALA A 119 -1.81 1.66 -1.61
CA ALA A 119 -2.87 2.14 -2.48
C ALA A 119 -3.45 1.00 -3.30
N VAL A 120 -4.77 0.97 -3.40
CA VAL A 120 -5.52 -0.06 -4.14
C VAL A 120 -6.35 0.62 -5.20
N VAL A 121 -6.11 0.24 -6.46
CA VAL A 121 -6.80 0.74 -7.64
C VAL A 121 -7.85 -0.29 -8.04
N THR A 122 -9.12 0.11 -8.03
CA THR A 122 -10.19 -0.73 -8.57
C THR A 122 -10.08 -0.85 -10.09
N VAL A 123 -10.27 -2.04 -10.62
CA VAL A 123 -10.21 -2.34 -12.05
C VAL A 123 -11.63 -2.37 -12.61
N GLY A 124 -11.97 -1.40 -13.46
CA GLY A 124 -13.24 -1.36 -14.19
C GLY A 124 -13.36 -2.50 -15.21
N GLU A 125 -14.58 -2.88 -15.57
CA GLU A 125 -14.85 -3.95 -16.54
C GLU A 125 -14.23 -3.66 -17.92
N ASP A 126 -14.14 -2.38 -18.27
CA ASP A 126 -13.46 -1.83 -19.45
C ASP A 126 -11.93 -1.84 -19.36
N GLY A 127 -11.36 -2.29 -18.24
CA GLY A 127 -9.92 -2.28 -17.97
C GLY A 127 -9.37 -0.90 -17.59
N LEU A 128 -10.25 0.09 -17.32
CA LEU A 128 -9.85 1.41 -16.84
C LEU A 128 -9.74 1.44 -15.32
N PRO A 129 -8.97 2.38 -14.74
CA PRO A 129 -8.86 2.51 -13.30
C PRO A 129 -10.11 3.20 -12.73
N GLY A 130 -10.71 2.61 -11.70
CA GLY A 130 -11.80 3.18 -10.92
C GLY A 130 -11.28 3.92 -9.68
N ALA A 131 -11.99 3.77 -8.56
CA ALA A 131 -11.61 4.36 -7.28
C ALA A 131 -10.20 3.93 -6.84
N VAL A 132 -9.50 4.85 -6.17
CA VAL A 132 -8.20 4.57 -5.54
C VAL A 132 -8.33 4.78 -4.05
N ARG A 133 -8.16 3.70 -3.28
CA ARG A 133 -8.20 3.72 -1.82
C ARG A 133 -6.79 3.70 -1.28
N VAL A 134 -6.49 4.58 -0.33
CA VAL A 134 -5.14 4.76 0.21
C VAL A 134 -5.16 4.61 1.71
N ALA A 135 -4.18 3.90 2.26
CA ALA A 135 -3.95 3.77 3.68
C ALA A 135 -2.48 3.97 4.02
N HIS A 136 -2.21 4.51 5.22
CA HIS A 136 -0.87 4.66 5.77
C HIS A 136 -0.90 4.47 7.28
N LEU A 137 0.25 4.15 7.86
CA LEU A 137 0.36 4.06 9.31
C LEU A 137 0.46 5.46 9.92
N LEU A 138 -0.26 5.66 11.02
CA LEU A 138 -0.09 6.83 11.87
C LEU A 138 1.10 6.60 12.82
N PRO A 139 1.83 7.67 13.19
CA PRO A 139 2.85 7.57 14.21
C PRO A 139 2.24 7.02 15.50
N ALA A 140 2.99 6.17 16.21
CA ALA A 140 2.56 5.71 17.52
C ALA A 140 2.34 6.95 18.41
N PRO A 141 1.24 6.99 19.19
CA PRO A 141 1.03 8.09 20.13
C PRO A 141 2.25 8.19 21.05
N GLU A 142 2.72 9.40 21.31
CA GLU A 142 3.84 9.59 22.22
C GLU A 142 3.52 8.89 23.55
N PRO A 143 4.44 8.11 24.12
CA PRO A 143 4.22 7.55 25.44
C PRO A 143 3.96 8.72 26.37
N LYS A 144 2.76 8.78 26.97
CA LYS A 144 2.40 9.83 27.93
C LYS A 144 3.57 9.94 28.90
N ARG A 145 4.34 11.02 28.81
CA ARG A 145 5.36 11.34 29.81
C ARG A 145 4.59 11.32 31.12
N LYS A 146 4.86 10.34 31.98
CA LYS A 146 4.34 10.35 33.34
C LYS A 146 4.80 11.69 33.89
N SER A 147 3.89 12.65 33.99
CA SER A 147 4.13 13.84 34.79
C SER A 147 4.56 13.26 36.13
N ARG A 148 5.79 13.55 36.55
CA ARG A 148 6.16 13.34 37.95
C ARG A 148 5.15 14.18 38.72
N SER A 149 4.08 13.55 39.20
CA SER A 149 3.23 14.12 40.22
C SER A 149 4.15 14.30 41.41
N LYS A 150 4.68 15.52 41.58
CA LYS A 150 4.96 15.98 42.93
C LYS A 150 3.60 15.91 43.61
N GLY A 151 3.49 14.99 44.57
CA GLY A 151 2.28 14.83 45.37
C GLY A 151 1.84 16.19 45.90
N GLY A 152 0.54 16.46 45.78
CA GLY A 152 -0.01 17.72 46.24
C GLY A 152 -1.45 17.95 45.79
N ALA A 153 -2.38 17.37 46.54
CA ALA A 153 -3.75 17.84 46.80
C ALA A 153 -4.85 17.75 45.71
N ARG A 154 -5.81 16.85 46.00
CA ARG A 154 -7.29 16.97 45.97
C ARG A 154 -8.03 17.42 44.69
N ALA A 155 -8.70 16.42 44.10
CA ALA A 155 -10.10 16.34 43.65
C ALA A 155 -10.89 17.62 43.25
N ARG A 156 -11.43 17.62 42.02
CA ARG A 156 -12.88 17.54 41.69
C ARG A 156 -13.12 17.50 40.15
N GLU A 157 -14.18 16.79 39.75
CA GLU A 157 -15.08 16.84 38.55
C GLU A 157 -14.85 17.96 37.50
N THR A 158 -15.12 17.85 36.19
CA THR A 158 -16.18 17.14 35.42
C THR A 158 -15.87 17.15 33.89
N GLU A 159 -16.51 16.23 33.14
CA GLU A 159 -16.99 16.33 31.72
C GLU A 159 -15.98 16.52 30.55
N SER A 160 -15.81 15.53 29.65
CA SER A 160 -16.62 15.21 28.44
C SER A 160 -16.40 16.14 27.24
N ARG A 161 -15.65 15.67 26.23
CA ARG A 161 -16.03 15.85 24.80
C ARG A 161 -15.22 14.97 23.84
N ILE A 162 -15.96 14.32 22.95
CA ILE A 162 -15.54 13.49 21.82
C ILE A 162 -15.69 14.36 20.56
N GLU A 163 -14.72 14.38 19.66
CA GLU A 163 -14.91 14.79 18.27
C GLU A 163 -14.36 13.72 17.31
N ARG A 164 -15.19 13.42 16.30
CA ARG A 164 -14.92 12.55 15.16
C ARG A 164 -15.07 13.44 13.94
N ASP A 165 -14.06 13.48 13.07
CA ASP A 165 -14.16 14.14 11.78
C ASP A 165 -14.52 13.12 10.68
N VAL A 166 -15.49 13.54 9.87
CA VAL A 166 -16.06 12.87 8.68
C VAL A 166 -15.15 13.03 7.48
#